data_AF-A0A1I4NA98-F1
#
_entry.id   AF-A0A1I4NA98-F1
#
_cell.length_a   1.000
_cell.length_b   1.000
_cell.length_c   1.000
_cell.angle_alpha   90.00
_cell.angle_beta   90.00
_cell.angle_gamma   90.00
#
_symmetry.space_group_name_H-M   'P 1'
#
loop_
_entity.id
_entity.type
_entity.pdbx_description
1 polymer ?
#
loop_
_entity_poly.entity_id
_entity_poly.type
_entity_poly.pdbx_seq_one_letter_code
_entity_poly.pdbx_strand_id
1 'polypeptide(L)'
;MPSQTSSETAEKLKQRINGSNKFVLLATPGSIQSIWIPWELGLADGVKGLDRIAILPLLYKDTTWDEREYYGLYSYIEQVADGRWGVFRQGETTGVPLDSWFES
;
A
#
# COMPACT_ATOMS: atom_id res chain seq x y z
N MET A 1 2.77 -14.49 9.26
CA MET A 1 2.26 -13.66 10.38
C MET A 1 1.87 -14.57 11.53
N PRO A 2 1.93 -14.12 12.80
CA PRO A 2 1.61 -14.99 13.94
C PRO A 2 0.15 -15.47 13.87
N SER A 3 -0.07 -16.72 14.27
CA SER A 3 -1.39 -17.38 14.29
C SER A 3 -2.32 -16.88 15.40
N GLN A 4 -1.78 -16.12 16.38
CA GLN A 4 -2.55 -15.46 17.42
C GLN A 4 -2.49 -13.94 17.24
N THR A 5 -3.65 -13.38 16.97
CA THR A 5 -3.86 -11.94 16.84
C THR A 5 -4.29 -11.41 18.19
N SER A 6 -3.34 -10.92 18.99
CA SER A 6 -3.66 -10.26 20.26
C SER A 6 -4.13 -8.82 20.01
N SER A 7 -5.07 -8.33 20.81
CA SER A 7 -5.52 -6.92 20.79
C SER A 7 -4.33 -5.96 20.93
N GLU A 8 -3.31 -6.34 21.70
CA GLU A 8 -2.07 -5.60 21.88
C GLU A 8 -1.28 -5.42 20.57
N THR A 9 -1.26 -6.45 19.71
CA THR A 9 -0.60 -6.36 18.40
C THR A 9 -1.36 -5.39 17.48
N ALA A 10 -2.69 -5.44 17.51
CA ALA A 10 -3.54 -4.51 16.75
C ALA A 10 -3.37 -3.05 17.23
N GLU A 11 -3.25 -2.82 18.54
CA GLU A 11 -2.99 -1.48 19.10
C GLU A 11 -1.62 -0.95 18.69
N LYS A 12 -0.56 -1.77 18.76
CA LYS A 12 0.79 -1.40 18.30
C LYS A 12 0.80 -1.04 16.82
N LEU A 13 0.09 -1.81 15.98
CA LEU A 13 -0.07 -1.51 14.56
C LEU A 13 -0.78 -0.17 14.34
N LYS A 14 -1.91 0.06 15.01
CA LYS A 14 -2.64 1.34 14.93
C LYS A 14 -1.76 2.53 15.32
N GLN A 15 -1.00 2.42 16.42
CA GLN A 15 -0.09 3.49 16.85
C GLN A 15 1.00 3.77 15.82
N ARG A 16 1.59 2.73 15.23
CA ARG A 16 2.60 2.88 14.16
C ARG A 16 2.02 3.52 12.90
N ILE A 17 0.84 3.07 12.47
CA ILE A 17 0.14 3.66 11.33
C ILE A 17 -0.11 5.13 11.62
N ASN A 18 -0.64 5.48 12.79
CA ASN A 18 -0.92 6.87 13.14
C ASN A 18 0.35 7.75 13.20
N GLY A 19 1.44 7.24 13.77
CA GLY A 19 2.71 7.98 13.91
C GLY A 19 3.54 8.10 12.63
N SER A 20 3.22 7.36 11.57
CA SER A 20 3.95 7.43 10.30
C SER A 20 3.37 8.53 9.39
N ASN A 21 4.17 9.13 8.50
CA ASN A 21 3.63 10.14 7.56
C ASN A 21 2.93 9.49 6.36
N LYS A 22 3.50 8.41 5.85
CA LYS A 22 3.01 7.63 4.71
C LYS A 22 2.74 6.18 5.10
N PHE A 23 1.93 5.50 4.30
CA PHE A 23 1.65 4.08 4.45
C PHE A 23 1.91 3.38 3.11
N VAL A 24 2.77 2.36 3.13
CA VAL A 24 3.08 1.55 1.95
C VAL A 24 2.64 0.11 2.21
N LEU A 25 1.70 -0.38 1.41
CA LEU A 25 1.27 -1.77 1.44
C LEU A 25 2.15 -2.60 0.52
N LEU A 26 2.83 -3.60 1.08
CA LEU A 26 3.60 -4.57 0.29
C LEU A 26 2.69 -5.72 -0.18
N ALA A 27 2.26 -5.65 -1.44
CA ALA A 27 1.37 -6.65 -2.03
C ALA A 27 2.18 -7.83 -2.60
N THR A 28 2.36 -8.86 -1.77
CA THR A 28 2.86 -10.19 -2.18
C THR A 28 1.69 -11.17 -2.39
N PRO A 29 1.88 -12.30 -3.10
CA PRO A 29 0.87 -13.34 -3.20
C PRO A 29 0.30 -13.84 -1.87
N GLY A 30 1.11 -13.81 -0.80
CA GLY A 30 0.68 -14.18 0.56
C GLY A 30 0.13 -13.01 1.41
N SER A 31 0.35 -11.75 0.99
CA SER A 31 -0.22 -10.56 1.61
C SER A 31 -1.64 -10.28 1.08
N ILE A 32 -1.84 -10.46 -0.22
CA ILE A 32 -3.16 -10.83 -0.79
C ILE A 32 -3.60 -12.12 -0.03
N GLN A 33 -4.81 -12.62 0.03
CA GLN A 33 -5.22 -13.70 0.98
C GLN A 33 -5.18 -13.35 2.49
N SER A 34 -4.36 -12.41 2.97
CA SER A 34 -4.39 -12.02 4.39
C SER A 34 -5.67 -11.25 4.72
N ILE A 35 -6.34 -11.68 5.79
CA ILE A 35 -7.54 -11.02 6.36
C ILE A 35 -7.20 -9.68 7.03
N TRP A 36 -5.92 -9.41 7.31
CA TRP A 36 -5.46 -8.20 7.98
C TRP A 36 -5.28 -7.03 7.01
N ILE A 37 -4.93 -7.29 5.75
CA ILE A 37 -4.65 -6.23 4.78
C ILE A 37 -5.85 -5.31 4.54
N PRO A 38 -7.09 -5.80 4.35
CA PRO A 38 -8.25 -4.91 4.25
C PRO A 38 -8.46 -4.05 5.51
N TRP A 39 -8.20 -4.61 6.70
CA TRP A 39 -8.32 -3.90 7.96
C TRP A 39 -7.23 -2.83 8.13
N GLU A 40 -5.98 -3.14 7.81
CA GLU A 40 -4.85 -2.20 7.84
C GLU A 40 -5.05 -1.06 6.84
N LEU A 41 -5.52 -1.37 5.62
CA LEU A 41 -5.87 -0.37 4.62
C LEU A 41 -6.99 0.54 5.10
N GLY A 42 -8.09 -0.01 5.62
CA GLY A 42 -9.20 0.79 6.12
C GLY A 42 -8.79 1.72 7.27
N LEU A 43 -7.91 1.26 8.17
CA LEU A 43 -7.35 2.10 9.23
C LEU A 43 -6.43 3.20 8.68
N ALA A 44 -5.55 2.86 7.74
CA ALA A 44 -4.66 3.84 7.13
C ALA A 44 -5.46 4.90 6.38
N ASP A 45 -6.50 4.50 5.64
CA ASP A 45 -7.37 5.37 4.85
C ASP A 45 -8.09 6.38 5.75
N GLY A 46 -8.73 5.90 6.82
CA GLY A 46 -9.43 6.77 7.77
C GLY A 46 -8.54 7.76 8.53
N VAL A 47 -7.25 7.46 8.69
CA VAL A 47 -6.30 8.30 9.45
C VAL A 47 -5.48 9.22 8.54
N LYS A 48 -5.15 8.80 7.32
CA LYS A 48 -4.19 9.48 6.45
C LYS A 48 -4.80 10.12 5.21
N GLY A 49 -5.88 9.56 4.70
CA GLY A 49 -6.36 9.86 3.35
C GLY A 49 -5.61 9.08 2.26
N LEU A 50 -6.25 8.99 1.10
CA LEU A 50 -5.80 8.19 -0.05
C LEU A 50 -4.47 8.65 -0.66
N ASP A 51 -4.12 9.94 -0.53
CA ASP A 51 -2.91 10.54 -1.08
C ASP A 51 -1.61 10.09 -0.39
N ARG A 52 -1.73 9.59 0.85
CA ARG A 52 -0.62 9.14 1.68
C ARG A 52 -0.47 7.62 1.73
N ILE A 53 -1.25 6.91 0.92
CA ILE A 53 -1.28 5.46 0.85
C ILE A 53 -0.84 5.03 -0.56
N ALA A 54 0.15 4.15 -0.61
CA ALA A 54 0.58 3.55 -1.86
C ALA A 54 0.76 2.04 -1.74
N ILE A 55 0.50 1.32 -2.81
CA ILE A 55 0.67 -0.14 -2.88
C ILE A 55 1.93 -0.44 -3.67
N LEU A 56 2.87 -1.19 -3.08
CA LEU A 56 4.05 -1.72 -3.75
C LEU A 56 3.82 -3.20 -4.10
N PRO A 57 3.48 -3.53 -5.36
CA PRO A 57 3.35 -4.91 -5.79
C PRO A 57 4.72 -5.58 -5.90
N LEU A 58 4.87 -6.76 -5.27
CA LEU A 58 6.05 -7.63 -5.43
C LEU A 58 5.75 -8.82 -6.35
N LEU A 59 4.86 -8.64 -7.31
CA LEU A 59 4.51 -9.66 -8.28
C LEU A 59 5.49 -9.63 -9.44
N TYR A 60 5.87 -10.81 -9.92
CA TYR A 60 6.57 -10.95 -11.20
C TYR A 60 5.59 -10.57 -12.33
N LYS A 61 6.15 -9.88 -13.34
CA LYS A 61 5.54 -9.16 -14.48
C LYS A 61 4.24 -9.68 -15.14
N ASP A 62 3.83 -10.92 -14.89
CA ASP A 62 2.74 -11.60 -15.61
C ASP A 62 1.55 -11.99 -14.72
N THR A 63 1.50 -11.54 -13.48
CA THR A 63 0.30 -11.73 -12.65
C THR A 63 -0.61 -10.54 -12.87
N THR A 64 -1.64 -10.70 -13.70
CA THR A 64 -2.74 -9.75 -13.81
C THR A 64 -3.20 -9.42 -12.40
N TRP A 65 -3.30 -8.13 -12.11
CA TRP A 65 -3.77 -7.57 -10.83
C TRP A 65 -5.29 -7.77 -10.68
N ASP A 66 -5.74 -8.95 -11.07
CA ASP A 66 -7.12 -9.36 -11.09
C ASP A 66 -7.61 -9.50 -9.64
N GLU A 67 -8.78 -8.91 -9.39
CA GLU A 67 -9.69 -9.28 -8.30
C GLU A 67 -9.54 -8.62 -6.91
N ARG A 68 -9.02 -7.39 -6.79
CA ARG A 68 -9.38 -6.52 -5.65
C ARG A 68 -9.79 -5.14 -6.13
N GLU A 69 -11.09 -4.97 -6.38
CA GLU A 69 -11.71 -3.71 -6.82
C GLU A 69 -11.22 -2.48 -6.01
N TYR A 70 -11.07 -2.65 -4.70
CA TYR A 70 -10.68 -1.57 -3.80
C TYR A 70 -9.21 -1.16 -3.92
N TYR A 71 -8.33 -2.00 -4.46
CA TYR A 71 -6.96 -1.56 -4.73
C TYR A 71 -6.91 -0.50 -5.85
N GLY A 72 -7.95 -0.45 -6.69
CA GLY A 72 -8.16 0.60 -7.68
C GLY A 72 -8.28 2.02 -7.07
N LEU A 73 -8.56 2.11 -5.76
CA LEU A 73 -8.71 3.37 -5.05
C LEU A 73 -7.38 4.00 -4.63
N TYR A 74 -6.32 3.19 -4.54
CA TYR A 74 -5.03 3.61 -4.00
C TYR A 74 -4.00 3.82 -5.11
N SER A 75 -3.02 4.68 -4.83
CA SER A 75 -1.86 4.82 -5.71
C SER A 75 -0.99 3.56 -5.62
N TYR A 76 -0.18 3.31 -6.64
CA TYR A 76 0.77 2.20 -6.65
C TYR A 76 2.19 2.68 -6.96
N ILE A 77 3.17 1.97 -6.41
CA ILE A 77 4.59 2.23 -6.63
C ILE A 77 5.08 1.31 -7.75
N GLU A 78 5.68 1.90 -8.78
CA GLU A 78 6.24 1.15 -9.91
C GLU A 78 7.61 1.72 -10.29
N GLN A 79 8.48 0.84 -10.78
CA GLN A 79 9.74 1.23 -11.40
C GLN A 79 9.52 1.49 -12.90
N VAL A 80 9.79 2.71 -13.34
CA VAL A 80 9.70 3.07 -14.76
C VAL A 80 10.91 2.57 -15.55
N ALA A 81 10.82 2.57 -16.88
CA ALA A 81 11.80 1.97 -17.79
C ALA A 81 13.25 2.49 -17.62
N ASP A 82 13.43 3.70 -17.08
CA ASP A 82 14.75 4.29 -16.82
C ASP A 82 15.35 3.91 -15.45
N GLY A 83 14.67 3.05 -14.69
CA GLY A 83 15.09 2.55 -13.39
C GLY A 83 14.66 3.42 -12.20
N ARG A 84 14.02 4.57 -12.43
CA ARG A 84 13.47 5.41 -11.36
C ARG A 84 12.17 4.82 -10.80
N TRP A 85 11.88 5.15 -9.55
CA TRP A 85 10.63 4.77 -8.89
C TRP A 85 9.65 5.94 -8.86
N GLY A 86 8.39 5.64 -9.15
CA GLY A 86 7.30 6.62 -9.10
C GLY A 86 6.06 6.07 -8.41
N VAL A 87 5.23 6.98 -7.94
CA VAL A 87 3.91 6.71 -7.38
C VAL A 87 2.87 7.16 -8.40
N PHE A 88 2.02 6.23 -8.83
CA PHE A 88 1.05 6.42 -9.90
C PHE A 88 -0.36 6.20 -9.36
N ARG A 89 -1.29 7.05 -9.78
CA ARG A 89 -2.72 6.81 -9.56
C ARG A 89 -3.27 5.95 -10.69
N GLN A 90 -4.21 5.08 -10.36
CA GLN A 90 -4.90 4.26 -11.36
C GLN A 90 -5.56 5.15 -12.43
N GLY A 91 -5.25 4.87 -13.70
CA GLY A 91 -5.74 5.64 -14.84
C GLY A 91 -4.94 6.91 -15.19
N GLU A 92 -3.91 7.27 -14.41
CA GLU A 92 -3.03 8.39 -14.74
C GLU A 92 -1.78 7.92 -15.49
N THR A 93 -1.35 8.71 -16.48
CA THR A 93 -0.15 8.44 -17.28
C THR A 93 1.12 9.07 -16.70
N THR A 94 0.96 9.96 -15.71
CA THR A 94 2.06 10.68 -15.06
C THR A 94 2.01 10.37 -13.57
N GLY A 95 3.15 9.97 -13.01
CA GLY A 95 3.31 9.72 -11.58
C GLY A 95 4.19 10.77 -10.90
N VAL A 96 4.17 10.77 -9.57
CA VAL A 96 5.07 11.58 -8.74
C VAL A 96 6.34 10.77 -8.46
N PRO A 97 7.55 11.36 -8.55
CA PRO A 97 8.78 10.68 -8.12
C PRO A 97 8.66 10.18 -6.68
N LEU A 98 9.15 8.96 -6.41
CA LEU A 98 8.98 8.32 -5.11
C LEU A 98 9.59 9.15 -3.96
N ASP A 99 10.75 9.75 -4.20
CA ASP A 99 11.42 10.69 -3.30
C ASP A 99 10.51 11.89 -2.96
N SER A 100 9.98 12.56 -3.98
CA SER A 100 9.09 13.70 -3.83
C SER A 100 7.78 13.31 -3.12
N TRP A 101 7.29 12.08 -3.31
CA TRP A 101 6.11 11.60 -2.61
C TRP A 101 6.36 11.45 -1.10
N PHE A 102 7.51 10.91 -0.68
CA PHE A 102 7.83 10.77 0.74
C PHE A 102 8.01 12.11 1.47
N GLU A 103 8.40 13.16 0.75
CA GLU A 103 8.61 14.52 1.28
C GLU A 103 7.32 15.37 1.36
N SER A 104 6.24 14.96 0.68
CA SER A 104 4.92 15.64 0.70
C SER A 104 4.09 15.37 1.95
#